data_AF-A0A5R8MLH3-F1
#
_entry.id   AF-A0A5R8MLH3-F1
#
_cell.length_a   1.000
_cell.length_b   1.000
_cell.length_c   1.000
_cell.angle_alpha   90.00
_cell.angle_beta   90.00
_cell.angle_gamma   90.00
#
_symmetry.space_group_name_H-M   'P 1'
#
loop_
_entity.id
_entity.type
_entity.pdbx_description
1 polymer ?
#
loop_
_entity_poly.entity_id
_entity_poly.type
_entity_poly.pdbx_seq_one_letter_code
_entity_poly.pdbx_strand_id
1 'polypeptide(L)' 'MNPEDLEKLVTLRMPFGKHAGWLIADLPGPYLNWFAREGFPNGQIGRLLNLMHEIDHNGLSELLDPLRRRA' A
#
# COMPACT_ATOMS: atom_id res chain seq x y z
N MET A 1 2.03 13.85 3.92
CA MET A 1 2.39 12.45 4.23
C MET A 1 2.94 12.40 5.64
N ASN A 2 2.43 11.49 6.48
CA ASN A 2 3.02 11.25 7.79
C ASN A 2 3.98 10.06 7.68
N PRO A 3 5.15 10.06 8.33
CA PRO A 3 6.08 8.93 8.33
C PRO A 3 5.43 7.60 8.75
N GLU A 4 4.44 7.67 9.65
CA GLU A 4 3.63 6.53 10.08
C GLU A 4 2.88 5.82 8.94
N ASP A 5 2.61 6.50 7.83
CA ASP A 5 1.90 5.89 6.71
C ASP A 5 2.76 4.80 6.06
N LEU A 6 4.09 4.99 5.99
CA LEU A 6 5.03 3.98 5.47
C LEU A 6 5.07 2.73 6.36
N GLU A 7 5.03 2.92 7.67
CA GLU A 7 4.95 1.81 8.63
C GLU A 7 3.63 1.06 8.52
N LYS A 8 2.52 1.78 8.27
CA LYS A 8 1.21 1.17 8.01
C LYS A 8 1.19 0.37 6.71
N LEU A 9 1.96 0.72 5.69
CA LEU A 9 2.04 -0.10 4.47
C LEU A 9 2.54 -1.52 4.78
N VAL A 10 3.51 -1.65 5.69
CA VAL A 10 4.15 -2.94 6.02
C VAL A 10 3.53 -3.68 7.20
N THR A 11 2.60 -3.05 7.94
CA THR A 11 1.92 -3.66 9.10
C THR A 11 0.43 -3.87 8.88
N LEU A 12 -0.22 -3.00 8.13
CA LEU A 12 -1.66 -3.03 7.93
C LEU A 12 -2.03 -4.02 6.82
N ARG A 13 -2.97 -4.91 7.15
CA ARG A 13 -3.54 -5.86 6.19
C ARG A 13 -4.72 -5.24 5.47
N MET A 14 -4.81 -5.49 4.17
CA MET A 14 -5.92 -5.10 3.33
C MET A 14 -7.23 -5.67 3.90
N PRO A 15 -8.22 -4.83 4.25
CA PRO A 15 -9.41 -5.28 4.96
C PRO A 15 -10.49 -5.90 4.07
N PHE A 16 -10.40 -5.74 2.74
CA PHE A 16 -11.42 -6.21 1.80
C PHE A 16 -10.85 -6.47 0.39
N GLY A 17 -11.73 -6.96 -0.49
CA GLY A 17 -11.41 -7.21 -1.89
C GLY A 17 -10.65 -8.51 -2.11
N LYS A 18 -10.12 -8.69 -3.33
CA LYS A 18 -9.47 -9.94 -3.76
C LYS A 18 -8.24 -10.31 -2.92
N HIS A 19 -7.53 -9.30 -2.41
CA HIS A 19 -6.31 -9.46 -1.63
C HIS A 19 -6.53 -9.19 -0.14
N ALA A 20 -7.75 -9.39 0.37
CA ALA A 20 -8.03 -9.28 1.80
C ALA A 20 -7.06 -10.16 2.62
N GLY A 21 -6.53 -9.60 3.71
CA GLY A 21 -5.55 -10.25 4.58
C GLY A 21 -4.09 -10.10 4.17
N TRP A 22 -3.80 -9.60 2.96
CA TRP A 22 -2.42 -9.30 2.52
C TRP A 22 -1.96 -7.97 3.09
N LEU A 23 -0.66 -7.81 3.36
CA LEU A 23 -0.13 -6.48 3.71
C LEU A 23 -0.32 -5.53 2.53
N ILE A 24 -0.55 -4.25 2.82
CA ILE A 24 -0.69 -3.25 1.76
C ILE A 24 0.57 -3.20 0.89
N ALA A 25 1.75 -3.32 1.50
CA ALA A 25 3.03 -3.36 0.81
C ALA A 25 3.25 -4.60 -0.06
N ASP A 26 2.44 -5.64 0.07
CA ASP A 26 2.49 -6.88 -0.73
C ASP A 26 1.43 -6.91 -1.85
N LEU A 27 0.62 -5.85 -1.97
CA LEU A 27 -0.42 -5.80 -3.00
C LEU A 27 0.21 -5.77 -4.40
N PRO A 28 -0.31 -6.56 -5.36
CA PRO A 28 0.23 -6.57 -6.71
C PRO A 28 0.07 -5.21 -7.41
N GLY A 29 1.10 -4.75 -8.13
CA GLY A 29 1.03 -3.53 -8.95
C GLY A 29 -0.20 -3.44 -9.87
N PRO A 30 -0.62 -4.51 -10.58
CA PRO A 30 -1.87 -4.49 -11.37
C PRO A 30 -3.13 -4.19 -10.55
N TYR A 31 -3.17 -4.59 -9.28
CA TYR A 31 -4.30 -4.33 -8.38
C TYR A 31 -4.30 -2.87 -7.91
N LEU A 32 -3.13 -2.31 -7.62
CA LEU A 32 -2.96 -0.89 -7.29
C LEU A 32 -3.32 -0.01 -8.50
N ASN A 33 -2.86 -0.38 -9.70
CA ASN A 33 -3.20 0.29 -10.96
C ASN A 33 -4.70 0.26 -11.26
N TRP A 34 -5.40 -0.82 -10.90
CA TRP A 34 -6.84 -0.89 -11.01
C TRP A 34 -7.53 0.15 -10.10
N PHE A 35 -7.09 0.28 -8.85
CA PHE A 35 -7.59 1.34 -7.95
C PHE A 35 -7.26 2.76 -8.45
N ALA A 36 -6.09 2.97 -9.06
CA ALA A 36 -5.74 4.26 -9.65
C ALA A 36 -6.70 4.68 -10.79
N ARG A 37 -7.32 3.70 -11.47
CA ARG A 37 -8.29 3.93 -12.54
C ARG A 37 -9.71 4.07 -12.04
N GLU A 38 -10.14 3.21 -11.13
CA GLU A 38 -11.51 3.21 -10.58
C GLU A 38 -11.71 4.26 -9.49
N GLY A 39 -10.63 4.66 -8.82
CA GLY A 39 -10.62 5.54 -7.66
C GLY A 39 -10.31 4.80 -6.37
N PHE A 40 -9.57 5.48 -5.49
CA PHE A 40 -9.24 4.96 -4.17
C PHE A 40 -10.41 5.17 -3.17
N PRO A 41 -10.64 4.21 -2.26
CA PRO A 41 -11.68 4.34 -1.25
C PRO A 41 -11.38 5.51 -0.29
N ASN A 42 -12.42 6.12 0.29
CA ASN A 42 -12.20 7.20 1.24
C ASN A 42 -11.55 6.71 2.55
N GLY A 43 -10.92 7.64 3.27
CA GLY A 43 -10.32 7.38 4.58
C GLY A 43 -8.89 6.87 4.51
N GLN A 44 -8.45 6.19 5.58
CA GLN A 44 -7.05 5.80 5.73
C GLN A 44 -6.61 4.77 4.68
N ILE A 45 -7.44 3.78 4.38
CA ILE A 45 -7.09 2.70 3.46
C ILE A 45 -6.79 3.24 2.07
N GLY A 46 -7.64 4.11 1.50
CA GLY A 46 -7.35 4.64 0.16
C GLY A 46 -6.15 5.57 0.11
N ARG A 47 -5.86 6.30 1.20
CA ARG A 47 -4.59 7.05 1.29
C ARG A 47 -3.38 6.12 1.25
N LEU A 48 -3.42 5.00 1.97
CA LEU A 48 -2.34 4.01 1.96
C LEU A 48 -2.22 3.29 0.61
N LEU A 49 -3.35 2.97 -0.04
CA LEU A 49 -3.34 2.37 -1.38
C LEU A 49 -2.80 3.33 -2.44
N ASN A 50 -3.17 4.61 -2.37
CA ASN A 50 -2.62 5.62 -3.27
C ASN A 50 -1.12 5.80 -3.05
N LEU A 51 -0.68 5.87 -1.80
CA LEU A 51 0.74 5.92 -1.47
C LEU A 51 1.50 4.70 -1.98
N MET A 52 0.96 3.49 -1.76
CA MET A 52 1.59 2.27 -2.25
C MET A 52 1.67 2.25 -3.78
N HIS A 53 0.63 2.73 -4.46
CA HIS A 53 0.63 2.88 -5.91
C HIS A 53 1.74 3.85 -6.38
N GLU A 54 1.90 5.00 -5.73
CA GLU A 54 2.99 5.95 -6.03
C GLU A 54 4.37 5.30 -5.83
N ILE A 55 4.57 4.55 -4.73
CA ILE A 55 5.82 3.84 -4.46
C ILE A 55 6.11 2.79 -5.55
N ASP A 56 5.13 1.96 -5.88
CA ASP A 56 5.25 0.92 -6.91
C ASP A 56 5.52 1.53 -8.29
N HIS A 57 4.77 2.57 -8.67
CA HIS A 57 4.90 3.25 -9.96
C HIS A 57 6.28 3.90 -10.16
N ASN A 58 6.90 4.37 -9.08
CA ASN A 58 8.25 4.95 -9.11
C ASN A 58 9.37 3.91 -8.89
N GLY A 59 9.04 2.63 -8.71
CA GLY A 59 10.03 1.58 -8.44
C GLY A 59 10.73 1.71 -7.09
N LEU A 60 10.07 2.32 -6.10
CA LEU A 60 10.63 2.66 -4.79
C LEU A 60 10.31 1.64 -3.70
N SER A 61 9.81 0.45 -4.06
CA SER A 61 9.34 -0.57 -3.10
C SER A 61 10.43 -1.02 -2.13
N GLU A 62 11.70 -1.01 -2.53
CA GLU A 62 12.85 -1.34 -1.67
C GLU A 62 13.00 -0.40 -0.46
N LEU A 63 12.44 0.82 -0.52
CA LEU A 63 12.43 1.73 0.62
C LEU A 63 11.66 1.17 1.83
N LEU A 64 10.78 0.19 1.61
CA LEU A 64 10.00 -0.45 2.66
C LEU A 64 10.75 -1.60 3.35
N ASP A 65 11.83 -2.11 2.76
CA ASP A 65 12.58 -3.26 3.30
C ASP A 65 13.12 -3.04 4.71
N PRO A 66 13.71 -1.87 5.05
CA PRO A 66 14.16 -1.60 6.43
C PRO A 66 13.01 -1.58 7.43
N LEU A 67 11.80 -1.20 7.01
CA LEU A 67 10.61 -1.16 7.86
C LEU A 67 10.05 -2.56 8.08
N ARG A 68 10.05 -3.42 7.05
CA ARG A 68 9.63 -4.83 7.16
C ARG A 68 10.47 -5.62 8.14
N ARG A 69 11.77 -5.30 8.28
CA ARG A 69 12.65 -5.97 9.26
C ARG A 69 12.38 -5.59 10.71
N ARG A 70 11.63 -4.51 10.95
CA ARG A 70 11.27 -4.03 12.29
C ARG A 70 9.88 -4.49 12.74
N ALA A 71 9.05 -4.94 11.81
CA ALA A 71 7.65 -5.30 12.02
C ALA A 71 7.46 -6.76 12.44
#